data_AF-A0A377DSX2-F1
#
_entry.id   AF-A0A377DSX2-F1
#
_cell.length_a   1.000
_cell.length_b   1.000
_cell.length_c   1.000
_cell.angle_alpha   90.00
_cell.angle_beta   90.00
_cell.angle_gamma   90.00
#
_symmetry.space_group_name_H-M   'P 1'
#
loop_
_entity.id
_entity.type
_entity.pdbx_description
1 polymer ?
#
loop_
_entity_poly.entity_id
_entity_poly.type
_entity_poly.pdbx_seq_one_letter_code
_entity_poly.pdbx_strand_id
1 'polypeptide(L)'
;MSAGGVFNNQTDGAIMRGAALTGTAVANNEGTWNLGSSSEGNNTGMLEVNNNSAFNNRGEFILDNDKNAVHINQSGTLYNTGHMNISNSSHNGAVNMWGGNGRFINDGTIDVSAKSLVVSANNAGDQNAFFWNQDNGSSTSITTAPVP
;
A
#
# COMPACT_ATOMS: atom_id res chain seq x y z
N MET A 1 18.65 0.32 -1.26
CA MET A 1 17.80 1.03 -0.27
C MET A 1 18.19 2.50 -0.28
N SER A 2 17.23 3.40 -0.41
CA SER A 2 17.43 4.85 -0.38
C SER A 2 17.05 5.32 1.02
N ALA A 3 17.98 5.86 1.81
CA ALA A 3 17.70 6.36 3.16
C ALA A 3 17.25 7.84 3.16
N GLY A 4 16.60 8.30 2.08
CA GLY A 4 16.14 9.70 1.94
C GLY A 4 16.07 10.27 0.52
N GLY A 5 16.00 9.44 -0.50
CA GLY A 5 15.87 9.84 -1.90
C GLY A 5 14.44 9.79 -2.43
N VAL A 6 14.21 10.48 -3.55
CA VAL A 6 12.92 10.55 -4.24
C VAL A 6 12.98 9.74 -5.52
N PHE A 7 12.02 8.84 -5.70
CA PHE A 7 11.77 8.14 -6.96
C PHE A 7 10.47 8.67 -7.58
N ASN A 8 10.47 8.92 -8.89
CA ASN A 8 9.30 9.42 -9.62
C ASN A 8 9.00 8.49 -10.80
N ASN A 9 7.92 7.73 -10.73
CA ASN A 9 7.33 7.05 -11.89
C ASN A 9 6.39 8.04 -12.59
N GLN A 10 6.76 8.50 -13.79
CA GLN A 10 5.98 9.50 -14.54
C GLN A 10 4.74 8.86 -15.20
N THR A 11 3.86 9.68 -15.79
CA THR A 11 2.53 9.29 -16.31
C THR A 11 2.52 8.07 -17.25
N ASP A 12 3.57 7.86 -18.03
CA ASP A 12 3.69 6.71 -18.95
C ASP A 12 4.63 5.61 -18.42
N GLY A 13 5.14 5.79 -17.21
CA GLY A 13 6.05 4.86 -16.59
C GLY A 13 5.33 3.63 -16.03
N ALA A 14 5.93 2.46 -16.23
CA ALA A 14 5.40 1.19 -15.77
C ALA A 14 6.40 0.50 -14.84
N ILE A 15 5.97 0.23 -13.60
CA ILE A 15 6.71 -0.55 -12.62
C ILE A 15 5.96 -1.87 -12.40
N MET A 16 6.66 -2.99 -12.55
CA MET A 16 6.08 -4.34 -12.43
C MET A 16 6.69 -5.14 -11.27
N ARG A 17 7.06 -4.44 -10.19
CA ARG A 17 7.67 -5.02 -8.98
C ARG A 17 7.40 -4.12 -7.78
N GLY A 18 7.42 -4.69 -6.59
CA GLY A 18 7.43 -3.92 -5.34
C GLY A 18 8.70 -3.11 -5.08
N ALA A 19 8.72 -2.43 -3.93
CA ALA A 19 9.84 -1.63 -3.46
C ALA A 19 9.88 -1.63 -1.94
N ALA A 20 11.08 -1.52 -1.37
CA ALA A 20 11.26 -1.28 0.06
C ALA A 20 11.72 0.15 0.29
N LEU A 21 10.80 0.98 0.80
CA LEU A 21 11.04 2.35 1.20
C LEU A 21 11.38 2.38 2.70
N THR A 22 12.46 3.08 3.05
CA THR A 22 12.93 3.20 4.43
C THR A 22 13.43 4.61 4.72
N GLY A 23 13.64 4.93 6.00
CA GLY A 23 14.08 6.27 6.40
C GLY A 23 13.05 7.32 6.02
N THR A 24 13.45 8.26 5.15
CA THR A 24 12.58 9.33 4.61
C THR A 24 12.39 9.22 3.10
N ALA A 25 12.60 8.03 2.51
CA ALA A 25 12.43 7.83 1.08
C ALA A 25 11.00 8.16 0.63
N VAL A 26 10.88 8.70 -0.58
CA VAL A 26 9.58 9.00 -1.20
C VAL A 26 9.53 8.36 -2.57
N ALA A 27 8.46 7.62 -2.85
CA ALA A 27 8.11 7.19 -4.19
C ALA A 27 6.83 7.91 -4.63
N ASN A 28 6.89 8.60 -5.76
CA ASN A 28 5.73 9.21 -6.40
C ASN A 28 5.37 8.40 -7.64
N ASN A 29 4.13 7.94 -7.72
CA ASN A 29 3.60 7.20 -8.85
C ASN A 29 2.54 8.02 -9.58
N GLU A 30 2.88 8.55 -10.76
CA GLU A 30 1.95 9.18 -11.71
C GLU A 30 1.53 8.19 -12.82
N GLY A 31 2.31 7.13 -13.04
CA GLY A 31 2.06 6.09 -14.04
C GLY A 31 1.39 4.84 -13.46
N THR A 32 1.77 3.67 -13.96
CA THR A 32 1.25 2.38 -13.48
C THR A 32 2.26 1.66 -12.59
N TRP A 33 1.83 1.22 -11.42
CA TRP A 33 2.60 0.39 -10.52
C TRP A 33 1.86 -0.91 -10.20
N ASN A 34 2.31 -2.03 -10.78
CA ASN A 34 1.78 -3.37 -10.50
C ASN A 34 2.73 -4.11 -9.53
N LEU A 35 2.20 -4.59 -8.40
CA LEU A 35 2.96 -5.32 -7.37
C LEU A 35 3.30 -6.75 -7.80
N GLY A 36 4.37 -6.86 -8.59
CA GLY A 36 4.95 -8.14 -9.00
C GLY A 36 3.97 -8.97 -9.85
N SER A 37 4.15 -10.29 -9.85
CA SER A 37 3.24 -11.19 -10.56
C SER A 37 3.01 -12.50 -9.81
N SER A 38 1.97 -13.22 -10.19
CA SER A 38 1.60 -14.53 -9.62
C SER A 38 2.62 -15.65 -9.90
N SER A 39 3.57 -15.44 -10.83
CA SER A 39 4.64 -16.39 -11.14
C SER A 39 5.87 -16.22 -10.25
N GLU A 40 5.95 -15.15 -9.45
CA GLU A 40 7.06 -14.94 -8.54
C GLU A 40 6.89 -15.72 -7.22
N GLY A 41 7.95 -15.79 -6.42
CA GLY A 41 7.88 -16.37 -5.08
C GLY A 41 6.97 -15.54 -4.18
N ASN A 42 6.46 -16.16 -3.10
CA ASN A 42 5.68 -15.42 -2.11
C ASN A 42 6.51 -14.25 -1.56
N ASN A 43 5.89 -13.08 -1.53
CA ASN A 43 6.38 -11.84 -0.95
C ASN A 43 7.66 -11.27 -1.61
N THR A 44 8.01 -11.69 -2.83
CA THR A 44 9.21 -11.19 -3.53
C THR A 44 9.03 -9.83 -4.20
N GLY A 45 7.78 -9.38 -4.36
CA GLY A 45 7.39 -8.13 -5.02
C GLY A 45 6.51 -7.25 -4.15
N MET A 46 6.62 -7.33 -2.81
CA MET A 46 5.86 -6.50 -1.88
C MET A 46 6.26 -5.03 -1.96
N LEU A 47 5.31 -4.15 -1.67
CA LEU A 47 5.62 -2.76 -1.31
C LEU A 47 5.76 -2.67 0.21
N GLU A 48 6.95 -2.34 0.68
CA GLU A 48 7.21 -2.04 2.08
C GLU A 48 7.38 -0.53 2.25
N VAL A 49 6.52 0.08 3.06
CA VAL A 49 6.60 1.50 3.43
C VAL A 49 6.95 1.58 4.91
N ASN A 50 8.24 1.76 5.20
CA ASN A 50 8.79 1.70 6.55
C ASN A 50 9.18 3.07 7.10
N ASN A 51 9.25 3.19 8.43
CA ASN A 51 9.77 4.37 9.13
C ASN A 51 9.02 5.64 8.70
N ASN A 52 9.69 6.71 8.27
CA ASN A 52 9.04 7.95 7.82
C ASN A 52 8.97 8.06 6.29
N SER A 53 9.00 6.92 5.59
CA SER A 53 8.91 6.90 4.13
C SER A 53 7.47 7.06 3.65
N ALA A 54 7.33 7.48 2.40
CA ALA A 54 6.04 7.71 1.76
C ALA A 54 5.96 7.08 0.38
N PHE A 55 4.85 6.41 0.10
CA PHE A 55 4.43 6.05 -1.25
C PHE A 55 3.20 6.88 -1.61
N ASN A 56 3.34 7.74 -2.60
CA ASN A 56 2.28 8.62 -3.09
C ASN A 56 1.77 8.09 -4.44
N ASN A 57 0.55 7.57 -4.45
CA ASN A 57 -0.12 7.12 -5.66
C ASN A 57 -1.04 8.21 -6.22
N ARG A 58 -0.74 8.69 -7.42
CA ARG A 58 -1.56 9.62 -8.22
C ARG A 58 -2.01 9.02 -9.54
N GLY A 59 -1.27 8.03 -10.04
CA GLY A 59 -1.64 7.21 -11.18
C GLY A 59 -2.40 5.95 -10.77
N GLU A 60 -2.02 4.84 -11.38
CA GLU A 60 -2.62 3.52 -11.17
C GLU A 60 -1.73 2.65 -10.28
N PHE A 61 -2.31 2.05 -9.24
CA PHE A 61 -1.68 1.02 -8.43
C PHE A 61 -2.48 -0.28 -8.51
N ILE A 62 -1.81 -1.39 -8.83
CA ILE A 62 -2.45 -2.68 -9.07
C ILE A 62 -1.88 -3.71 -8.11
N LEU A 63 -2.78 -4.41 -7.41
CA LEU A 63 -2.49 -5.65 -6.70
C LEU A 63 -3.52 -6.71 -7.09
N ASP A 64 -3.11 -7.61 -7.98
CA ASP A 64 -3.98 -8.60 -8.64
C ASP A 64 -3.53 -10.06 -8.44
N ASN A 65 -2.56 -10.29 -7.55
CA ASN A 65 -1.96 -11.61 -7.33
C ASN A 65 -1.96 -12.01 -5.85
N ASP A 66 -1.94 -13.32 -5.60
CA ASP A 66 -1.92 -13.96 -4.29
C ASP A 66 -0.50 -14.08 -3.70
N LYS A 67 0.49 -13.42 -4.33
CA LYS A 67 1.92 -13.51 -3.97
C LYS A 67 2.41 -12.31 -3.21
N ASN A 68 1.77 -11.15 -3.36
CA ASN A 68 2.24 -9.89 -2.78
C ASN A 68 1.18 -9.18 -1.96
N ALA A 69 1.65 -8.22 -1.17
CA ALA A 69 0.85 -7.32 -0.36
C ALA A 69 1.60 -6.00 -0.16
N VAL A 70 0.92 -5.02 0.44
CA VAL A 70 1.55 -3.81 0.98
C VAL A 70 1.75 -3.99 2.47
N HIS A 71 2.96 -3.70 2.95
CA HIS A 71 3.28 -3.59 4.36
C HIS A 71 3.56 -2.14 4.72
N ILE A 72 2.85 -1.65 5.73
CA ILE A 72 3.15 -0.35 6.34
C ILE A 72 3.69 -0.63 7.74
N ASN A 73 4.92 -0.20 8.00
CA ASN A 73 5.62 -0.46 9.25
C ASN A 73 6.07 0.86 9.88
N GLN A 74 5.93 0.97 11.20
CA GLN A 74 6.23 2.18 11.97
C GLN A 74 5.43 3.37 11.43
N SER A 75 6.07 4.49 11.08
CA SER A 75 5.40 5.73 10.65
C SER A 75 5.11 5.80 9.15
N GLY A 76 5.20 4.69 8.42
CA GLY A 76 5.12 4.68 6.96
C GLY A 76 3.79 5.25 6.46
N THR A 77 3.81 5.93 5.32
CA THR A 77 2.61 6.53 4.73
C THR A 77 2.34 6.02 3.32
N LEU A 78 1.22 5.35 3.14
CA LEU A 78 0.62 5.11 1.83
C LEU A 78 -0.44 6.19 1.60
N TYR A 79 -0.29 7.00 0.57
CA TYR A 79 -1.26 8.03 0.22
C TYR A 79 -1.77 7.82 -1.20
N ASN A 80 -3.06 7.61 -1.35
CA ASN A 80 -3.71 7.46 -2.64
C ASN A 80 -4.55 8.70 -2.98
N THR A 81 -4.24 9.38 -4.07
CA THR A 81 -5.09 10.39 -4.73
C THR A 81 -5.46 9.98 -6.16
N GLY A 82 -4.90 8.87 -6.65
CA GLY A 82 -5.18 8.29 -7.97
C GLY A 82 -6.18 7.15 -7.88
N HIS A 83 -5.86 6.04 -8.55
CA HIS A 83 -6.66 4.83 -8.51
C HIS A 83 -5.85 3.62 -7.99
N MET A 84 -6.50 2.80 -7.17
CA MET A 84 -5.98 1.51 -6.71
C MET A 84 -6.93 0.39 -7.12
N ASN A 85 -6.45 -0.56 -7.91
CA ASN A 85 -7.17 -1.78 -8.25
C ASN A 85 -6.63 -2.96 -7.44
N ILE A 86 -7.43 -3.45 -6.49
CA ILE A 86 -7.03 -4.45 -5.51
C ILE A 86 -7.96 -5.65 -5.60
N SER A 87 -7.52 -6.69 -6.28
CA SER A 87 -8.33 -7.89 -6.50
C SER A 87 -7.83 -9.14 -5.79
N ASN A 88 -6.59 -9.14 -5.29
CA ASN A 88 -6.02 -10.26 -4.54
C ASN A 88 -4.96 -9.79 -3.53
N SER A 89 -4.47 -10.69 -2.68
CA SER A 89 -3.32 -10.43 -1.80
C SER A 89 -2.76 -11.72 -1.24
N SER A 90 -1.46 -11.74 -0.91
CA SER A 90 -0.84 -12.83 -0.15
C SER A 90 -1.26 -12.89 1.33
N HIS A 91 -1.93 -11.86 1.84
CA HIS A 91 -2.34 -11.76 3.25
C HIS A 91 -3.85 -11.54 3.41
N ASN A 92 -4.32 -11.51 4.66
CA ASN A 92 -5.74 -11.30 4.98
C ASN A 92 -6.25 -9.90 4.56
N GLY A 93 -5.35 -8.94 4.41
CA GLY A 93 -5.62 -7.64 3.80
C GLY A 93 -4.59 -7.30 2.72
N ALA A 94 -5.01 -6.49 1.75
CA ALA A 94 -4.12 -5.95 0.74
C ALA A 94 -3.06 -5.02 1.34
N VAL A 95 -3.46 -4.21 2.31
CA VAL A 95 -2.58 -3.36 3.12
C VAL A 95 -2.55 -3.89 4.55
N ASN A 96 -1.35 -4.23 5.02
CA ASN A 96 -1.13 -4.80 6.35
C ASN A 96 -0.35 -3.80 7.21
N MET A 97 -0.96 -3.40 8.33
CA MET A 97 -0.29 -2.57 9.34
C MET A 97 0.59 -3.49 10.21
N TRP A 98 1.91 -3.42 10.01
CA TRP A 98 2.91 -4.31 10.60
C TRP A 98 3.59 -3.71 11.84
N GLY A 99 2.81 -2.99 12.64
CA GLY A 99 3.26 -2.37 13.89
C GLY A 99 3.50 -0.87 13.73
N GLY A 100 3.39 -0.17 14.85
CA GLY A 100 3.61 1.27 14.94
C GLY A 100 2.43 2.13 14.49
N ASN A 101 2.74 3.34 14.02
CA ASN A 101 1.81 4.43 13.73
C ASN A 101 1.60 4.64 12.23
N GLY A 102 1.39 3.54 11.49
CA GLY A 102 1.28 3.52 10.04
C GLY A 102 0.05 4.27 9.55
N ARG A 103 0.15 4.87 8.36
CA ARG A 103 -0.91 5.70 7.79
C ARG A 103 -1.26 5.21 6.40
N PHE A 104 -2.52 4.85 6.21
CA PHE A 104 -3.07 4.68 4.88
C PHE A 104 -4.17 5.73 4.68
N ILE A 105 -3.94 6.64 3.75
CA ILE A 105 -4.85 7.74 3.46
C ILE A 105 -5.34 7.56 2.03
N ASN A 106 -6.66 7.64 1.86
CA ASN A 106 -7.30 7.61 0.55
C ASN A 106 -8.08 8.90 0.29
N ASP A 107 -7.70 9.63 -0.73
CA ASP A 107 -8.42 10.75 -1.34
C ASP A 107 -8.77 10.47 -2.81
N GLY A 108 -8.41 9.29 -3.31
CA GLY A 108 -8.68 8.82 -4.66
C GLY A 108 -9.74 7.71 -4.69
N THR A 109 -9.67 6.85 -5.70
CA THR A 109 -10.57 5.71 -5.82
C THR A 109 -9.84 4.40 -5.51
N ILE A 110 -10.50 3.51 -4.77
CA ILE A 110 -10.02 2.16 -4.50
C ILE A 110 -11.10 1.16 -4.91
N ASP A 111 -10.78 0.35 -5.91
CA ASP A 111 -11.58 -0.81 -6.31
C ASP A 111 -11.10 -2.06 -5.58
N VAL A 112 -11.96 -2.63 -4.74
CA VAL A 112 -11.60 -3.78 -3.89
C VAL A 112 -12.50 -4.97 -4.18
N SER A 113 -11.92 -6.03 -4.74
CA SER A 113 -12.50 -7.37 -4.75
C SER A 113 -11.69 -8.39 -3.93
N ALA A 114 -10.57 -7.95 -3.33
CA ALA A 114 -9.81 -8.74 -2.38
C ALA A 114 -10.58 -8.98 -1.06
N LYS A 115 -10.10 -9.90 -0.23
CA LYS A 115 -10.78 -10.31 1.02
C LYS A 115 -11.03 -9.16 2.00
N SER A 116 -10.01 -8.32 2.20
CA SER A 116 -10.07 -7.11 3.04
C SER A 116 -9.12 -6.06 2.46
N LEU A 117 -9.46 -4.78 2.59
CA LEU A 117 -8.59 -3.69 2.15
C LEU A 117 -7.42 -3.47 3.13
N VAL A 118 -7.75 -3.25 4.41
CA VAL A 118 -6.77 -2.97 5.47
C VAL A 118 -6.97 -3.93 6.62
N VAL A 119 -5.88 -4.54 7.10
CA VAL A 119 -5.89 -5.33 8.34
C VAL A 119 -4.71 -4.95 9.22
N SER A 120 -4.88 -5.16 10.52
CA SER A 120 -3.78 -5.16 11.46
C SER A 120 -3.17 -6.56 11.49
N ALA A 121 -1.88 -6.69 11.16
CA ALA A 121 -1.22 -7.99 11.23
C ALA A 121 -0.52 -8.24 12.57
N ASN A 122 -0.27 -7.18 13.35
CA ASN A 122 0.26 -7.20 14.72
C ASN A 122 -0.52 -6.20 15.59
N ASN A 123 -0.14 -6.01 16.85
CA ASN A 123 -0.81 -5.08 17.76
C ASN A 123 -0.65 -3.62 17.29
N ALA A 124 -1.53 -3.14 16.41
CA ALA A 124 -1.60 -1.73 16.00
C ALA A 124 -2.17 -0.82 17.11
N GLY A 125 -2.62 -1.42 18.22
CA GLY A 125 -3.44 -0.79 19.26
C GLY A 125 -2.76 0.29 20.11
N ASP A 126 -1.43 0.36 20.16
CA ASP A 126 -0.75 1.28 21.08
C ASP A 126 -0.24 2.56 20.41
N GLN A 127 -0.29 2.65 19.07
CA GLN A 127 0.51 3.63 18.32
C GLN A 127 -0.24 4.48 17.28
N ASN A 128 -1.57 4.63 17.32
CA ASN A 128 -2.32 5.51 16.39
C ASN A 128 -2.17 5.14 14.89
N ALA A 129 -2.08 3.86 14.53
CA ALA A 129 -2.22 3.48 13.13
C ALA A 129 -3.66 3.74 12.66
N PHE A 130 -3.83 4.23 11.43
CA PHE A 130 -5.16 4.51 10.89
C PHE A 130 -5.25 4.28 9.39
N PHE A 131 -6.46 3.91 8.97
CA PHE A 131 -6.94 4.09 7.61
C PHE A 131 -7.91 5.27 7.60
N TRP A 132 -7.67 6.24 6.72
CA TRP A 132 -8.54 7.41 6.56
C TRP A 132 -8.96 7.54 5.10
N ASN A 133 -10.25 7.25 4.84
CA ASN A 133 -10.91 7.63 3.60
C ASN A 133 -11.40 9.09 3.73
N GLN A 134 -10.77 10.00 2.98
CA GLN A 134 -11.08 11.42 2.96
C GLN A 134 -12.38 11.71 2.19
N ASP A 135 -12.88 12.93 2.25
CA ASP A 135 -14.18 13.31 1.70
C ASP A 135 -14.30 13.05 0.18
N ASN A 136 -13.21 13.18 -0.58
CA ASN A 136 -13.21 12.85 -2.02
C ASN A 136 -12.86 11.38 -2.29
N GLY A 137 -12.40 10.65 -1.26
CA GLY A 137 -12.03 9.26 -1.35
C GLY A 137 -13.25 8.35 -1.53
N SER A 138 -13.17 7.43 -2.48
CA SER A 138 -14.18 6.39 -2.68
C SER A 138 -13.55 5.00 -2.58
N SER A 139 -14.26 4.05 -1.96
CA SER A 139 -13.83 2.65 -1.84
C SER A 139 -15.04 1.73 -2.04
N THR A 140 -14.95 0.79 -2.99
CA THR A 140 -16.12 -0.02 -3.42
C THR A 140 -16.48 -1.17 -2.46
N SER A 141 -15.59 -1.57 -1.54
CA SER A 141 -15.90 -2.48 -0.43
C SER A 141 -14.88 -2.33 0.70
N ILE A 142 -15.30 -1.81 1.85
CA ILE A 142 -14.47 -1.77 3.08
C ILE A 142 -14.97 -2.87 4.02
N THR A 143 -14.36 -4.05 3.95
CA THR A 143 -14.39 -5.01 5.06
C THR A 143 -13.15 -4.76 5.93
N THR A 144 -13.32 -4.02 7.04
CA THR A 144 -12.34 -4.07 8.14
C THR A 144 -12.60 -5.35 8.92
N ALA A 145 -11.69 -6.32 8.89
CA ALA A 145 -11.80 -7.48 9.77
C ALA A 145 -11.73 -7.01 11.23
N PRO A 146 -12.59 -7.53 12.13
CA PRO A 146 -12.49 -7.22 13.55
C PRO A 146 -11.13 -7.68 14.08
N VAL A 147 -10.54 -6.84 14.94
CA VAL A 147 -9.33 -7.19 15.70
C VAL A 147 -9.69 -8.38 16.62
N PRO A 148 -8.90 -9.48 16.64
CA PRO A 148 -9.13 -10.59 17.57
C PRO A 148 -9.01 -10.17 19.03
#